data_AF-A0A367J1L3-F1
#
_entry.id   AF-A0A367J1L3-F1
#
_cell.length_a   1.000
_cell.length_b   1.000
_cell.length_c   1.000
_cell.angle_alpha   90.00
_cell.angle_beta   90.00
_cell.angle_gamma   90.00
#
_symmetry.space_group_name_H-M   'P 1'
#
loop_
_entity.id
_entity.type
_entity.pdbx_description
1 polymer ?
#
loop_
_entity_poly.entity_id
_entity_poly.type
_entity_poly.pdbx_seq_one_letter_code
_entity_poly.pdbx_strand_id
1 'polypeptide(L)' 'LDDTFDKRLKLDQDADTITVLWNNNKLQKASNASLKEFLKDNGIQPKRLKADLVAQVDELLHAKFNIRD' A
#
# COMPACT_ATOMS: atom_id res chain seq x y z
N LEU A 1 22.18 0.36 -24.72
CA LEU A 1 21.31 1.48 -24.28
C LEU A 1 19.93 0.91 -24.00
N ASP A 2 19.67 0.50 -22.76
CA ASP A 2 18.45 0.95 -22.06
C ASP A 2 18.60 0.60 -20.58
N ASP A 3 19.33 1.46 -19.85
CA ASP A 3 19.50 1.38 -18.39
C ASP A 3 18.41 2.20 -17.68
N THR A 4 17.28 2.42 -18.37
CA THR A 4 16.24 3.37 -17.98
C THR A 4 15.15 2.71 -17.15
N PHE A 5 14.94 1.40 -17.32
CA PHE A 5 13.96 0.64 -16.53
C PHE A 5 14.40 0.40 -15.07
N ASP A 6 15.71 0.25 -14.81
CA ASP A 6 16.22 0.01 -13.44
C ASP A 6 16.14 1.26 -12.55
N LYS A 7 16.24 2.45 -13.14
CA LYS A 7 16.19 3.72 -12.39
C LYS A 7 14.78 4.19 -12.05
N ARG A 8 13.77 3.85 -12.85
CA ARG A 8 12.36 4.11 -12.50
C ARG A 8 11.87 3.21 -11.36
N LEU A 9 12.54 2.08 -11.13
CA LEU A 9 12.28 1.17 -10.01
C LEU A 9 12.92 1.64 -8.69
N LYS A 10 13.89 2.56 -8.74
CA LYS A 10 14.59 3.10 -7.56
C LYS A 10 14.00 4.41 -7.03
N LEU A 11 13.10 5.06 -7.76
CA LEU A 11 12.60 6.38 -7.38
C LEU A 11 11.59 6.36 -6.22
N ASP A 12 11.15 5.18 -5.79
CA ASP A 12 10.06 4.99 -4.84
C ASP A 12 10.42 3.96 -3.75
N GLN A 13 11.70 3.82 -3.36
CA GLN A 13 12.03 3.11 -2.11
C GLN A 13 11.47 3.82 -0.87
N ASP A 14 11.11 5.10 -1.02
CA ASP A 14 10.34 5.91 -0.07
C ASP A 14 8.84 5.98 -0.41
N ALA A 15 8.36 5.35 -1.51
CA ALA A 15 6.93 5.08 -1.61
C ALA A 15 6.59 3.97 -0.64
N ASP A 16 6.15 4.42 0.52
CA ASP A 16 5.20 3.77 1.40
C ASP A 16 4.97 2.29 1.02
N THR A 17 5.74 1.41 1.66
CA THR A 17 5.82 -0.03 1.38
C THR A 17 4.44 -0.67 1.16
N ILE A 18 3.39 -0.11 1.77
CA ILE A 18 2.01 -0.50 1.62
C ILE A 18 1.47 -0.33 0.20
N THR A 19 1.72 0.82 -0.46
CA THR A 19 1.24 1.10 -1.82
C THR A 19 1.91 0.17 -2.84
N VAL A 20 3.21 -0.10 -2.68
CA VAL A 20 3.94 -1.06 -3.52
C VAL A 20 3.41 -2.47 -3.34
N LEU A 21 3.19 -2.91 -2.09
CA LEU A 21 2.61 -4.21 -1.79
C LEU A 21 1.20 -4.35 -2.36
N TRP A 22 0.38 -3.30 -2.29
CA TRP A 22 -0.95 -3.27 -2.88
C TRP A 22 -0.92 -3.40 -4.41
N ASN A 23 -0.12 -2.59 -5.10
CA ASN A 23 0.01 -2.65 -6.56
C ASN A 23 0.53 -4.02 -7.05
N ASN A 24 1.30 -4.72 -6.23
CA ASN A 24 1.78 -6.07 -6.50
C ASN A 24 0.82 -7.20 -6.05
N ASN A 25 -0.40 -6.89 -5.62
CA ASN A 25 -1.36 -7.85 -5.03
C ASN A 25 -0.75 -8.67 -3.87
N LYS A 26 0.15 -8.04 -3.11
CA LYS A 26 0.92 -8.60 -2.00
C LYS A 26 0.63 -7.92 -0.67
N LEU A 27 -0.47 -7.19 -0.56
CA LEU A 27 -0.83 -6.45 0.65
C LEU A 27 -0.95 -7.34 1.90
N GLN A 28 -1.37 -8.60 1.74
CA GLN A 28 -1.37 -9.61 2.81
C GLN A 28 0.02 -9.89 3.43
N LYS A 29 1.10 -9.59 2.70
CA LYS A 29 2.48 -9.72 3.20
C LYS A 29 2.90 -8.55 4.09
N ALA A 30 2.14 -7.46 4.11
CA ALA A 30 2.40 -6.36 5.01
C ALA A 30 2.24 -6.79 6.48
N SER A 31 3.06 -6.17 7.33
CA SER A 31 2.98 -6.33 8.78
C SER A 31 1.76 -5.58 9.32
N ASN A 32 1.17 -6.11 10.40
CA ASN A 32 0.05 -5.44 11.07
C ASN A 32 0.43 -4.02 11.53
N ALA A 33 1.67 -3.81 11.95
CA ALA A 33 2.15 -2.47 12.34
C ALA A 33 2.07 -1.50 11.16
N SER A 34 2.69 -1.84 10.03
CA SER A 34 2.71 -1.02 8.82
C SER A 34 1.30 -0.72 8.29
N LEU A 35 0.40 -1.70 8.27
CA LEU A 35 -1.00 -1.48 7.87
C LEU A 35 -1.71 -0.51 8.82
N LYS A 36 -1.48 -0.62 10.13
CA LYS A 36 -2.08 0.27 11.13
C LYS A 36 -1.54 1.68 11.03
N GLU A 37 -0.23 1.82 10.84
CA GLU A 37 0.43 3.13 10.69
C GLU A 37 -0.07 3.82 9.43
N PHE A 38 -0.15 3.12 8.30
CA PHE A 38 -0.68 3.66 7.06
C PHE A 38 -2.13 4.13 7.18
N LEU A 39 -3.00 3.32 7.80
CA LEU A 39 -4.40 3.73 8.05
C LEU A 39 -4.46 4.97 8.94
N LYS A 40 -3.67 5.02 10.02
CA LYS A 40 -3.63 6.16 10.93
C LYS A 40 -3.11 7.43 10.27
N ASP A 41 -2.07 7.34 9.44
CA ASP A 41 -1.51 8.46 8.69
C ASP A 41 -2.57 9.07 7.74
N ASN A 42 -3.44 8.21 7.20
CA ASN A 42 -4.58 8.60 6.39
C ASN A 42 -5.85 8.95 7.20
N GLY A 43 -5.73 9.10 8.53
CA GLY A 43 -6.85 9.47 9.41
C GLY A 43 -7.90 8.39 9.63
N ILE A 44 -7.63 7.14 9.23
CA ILE A 44 -8.52 5.99 9.43
C ILE A 44 -8.16 5.28 10.74
N GLN A 45 -9.17 4.98 11.55
CA GLN A 45 -8.98 4.18 12.75
C GLN A 45 -8.75 2.71 12.36
N PRO A 46 -7.57 2.13 12.64
CA PRO A 46 -7.28 0.76 12.26
C PRO A 46 -8.08 -0.25 13.09
N LYS A 47 -8.76 -1.17 12.39
CA LYS A 47 -9.38 -2.36 13.01
C LYS A 47 -8.36 -3.30 13.67
N ARG A 48 -8.89 -4.25 14.47
CA ARG A 48 -8.07 -5.17 15.27
C ARG A 48 -7.49 -6.34 14.48
N LEU A 49 -8.27 -6.92 13.56
CA LEU A 49 -7.89 -8.12 12.81
C LEU A 49 -7.04 -7.78 11.59
N LYS A 50 -6.10 -8.67 11.23
CA LYS A 50 -5.21 -8.47 10.07
C LYS A 50 -5.99 -8.39 8.76
N ALA A 51 -6.94 -9.30 8.55
CA ALA A 51 -7.74 -9.33 7.32
C ALA A 51 -8.51 -8.01 7.13
N ASP A 52 -9.11 -7.49 8.21
CA ASP A 52 -9.77 -6.20 8.22
C ASP A 52 -8.82 -5.01 7.94
N LEU A 53 -7.58 -5.06 8.43
CA LEU A 53 -6.58 -4.03 8.14
C LEU A 53 -6.22 -4.03 6.66
N VAL A 54 -6.00 -5.21 6.08
CA VAL A 54 -5.72 -5.36 4.64
C VAL A 54 -6.88 -4.82 3.82
N ALA A 55 -8.12 -5.18 4.14
CA ALA A 55 -9.31 -4.69 3.44
C ALA A 55 -9.44 -3.16 3.50
N GLN A 56 -9.28 -2.55 4.67
CA GLN A 56 -9.36 -1.08 4.78
C GLN A 56 -8.30 -0.36 3.97
N VAL A 57 -7.08 -0.91 3.93
CA VAL A 57 -5.99 -0.33 3.14
C VAL A 57 -6.26 -0.48 1.66
N ASP A 58 -6.76 -1.65 1.24
CA ASP A 58 -7.17 -1.90 -0.14
C ASP A 58 -8.27 -0.93 -0.59
N GLU A 59 -9.34 -0.78 0.21
CA GLU A 59 -10.44 0.14 -0.06
C GLU A 59 -9.96 1.61 -0.12
N LEU A 60 -9.09 2.01 0.81
CA LEU A 60 -8.51 3.36 0.82
C LEU A 60 -7.70 3.65 -0.43
N LEU A 61 -6.84 2.70 -0.85
CA LEU A 61 -5.99 2.86 -2.02
C LEU A 61 -6.83 2.84 -3.31
N HIS A 62 -7.82 1.94 -3.42
CA HIS A 62 -8.79 1.94 -4.51
C HIS A 62 -9.51 3.30 -4.62
N ALA A 63 -9.97 3.85 -3.50
CA ALA A 63 -10.62 5.16 -3.46
C ALA A 63 -9.67 6.30 -3.84
N LYS A 64 -8.42 6.29 -3.37
CA LYS A 64 -7.41 7.32 -3.69
C LYS A 64 -7.00 7.32 -5.16
N PHE A 65 -6.81 6.14 -5.75
CA PHE A 65 -6.38 6.02 -7.14
C PHE A 65 -7.53 6.00 -8.13
N ASN A 66 -8.78 6.05 -7.64
CA ASN A 66 -10.01 6.07 -8.43
C ASN A 66 -10.01 4.97 -9.51
N ILE A 67 -9.45 3.81 -9.17
CA ILE A 67 -9.49 2.63 -10.02
C ILE A 67 -10.92 2.10 -9.91
N ARG A 68 -11.77 2.56 -10.85
CA ARG A 68 -13.03 1.89 -11.14
C ARG A 68 -12.66 0.57 -11.80
N ASP A 69 -12.89 -0.51 -11.06
CA ASP A 69 -12.90 -1.91 -11.52
C ASP A 69 -13.41 -2.05 -12.97
#